data_AF-A0A1R1A9X3-F1
#
_entry.id   AF-A0A1R1A9X3-F1
#
_cell.length_a   1.000
_cell.length_b   1.000
_cell.length_c   1.000
_cell.angle_alpha   90.00
_cell.angle_beta   90.00
_cell.angle_gamma   90.00
#
_symmetry.space_group_name_H-M   'P 1'
#
loop_
_entity.id
_entity.type
_entity.pdbx_description
1 polymer ?
#
loop_
_entity_poly.entity_id
_entity_poly.type
_entity_poly.pdbx_seq_one_letter_code
_entity_poly.pdbx_strand_id
1 'polypeptide(L)'
;MADLTPLLTISGAFGAAFAGQYLGHKLTRKRDIEKQNKEKLQNLYSPLVYKIVDYIDNECFNSNLTPNNFIDEPETFALDHLSIQLKENTNDLFNSILADISEKLIYANQNLIMSFEIAKKYGKEFNYGQEKATLMINIYSVRSRMELSSVFLSQYLKLNKQLKTLSKAIQDELEGPYFYTLVVLILLHMHLFSIAINYSFRAKDLIVSAFGIDKSLLKKAESLVKRHEYENNSLDEFSSQRSEEVVVDSYVFLDELINNMEYLDIQDSESPSIWRSLIEEDRIKEEKQLEDFLNHYVNIDS
;
A
#
# COMPACT_ATOMS: atom_id res chain seq x y z
N MET A 1 -35.95 62.44 9.53
CA MET A 1 -35.65 61.03 9.18
C MET A 1 -34.26 61.01 8.56
N ALA A 2 -33.30 60.31 9.16
CA ALA A 2 -31.97 60.19 8.59
C ALA A 2 -32.05 59.40 7.28
N ASP A 3 -31.40 59.92 6.24
CA ASP A 3 -31.34 59.30 4.91
C ASP A 3 -30.54 57.99 5.00
N LEU A 4 -31.24 56.85 4.88
CA LEU A 4 -30.69 55.49 5.01
C LEU A 4 -29.97 55.04 3.73
N THR A 5 -30.21 55.75 2.62
CA THR A 5 -29.74 55.45 1.27
C THR A 5 -28.20 55.47 1.13
N PRO A 6 -27.48 56.45 1.69
CA PRO A 6 -26.01 56.47 1.66
C PRO A 6 -25.42 55.30 2.44
N LEU A 7 -26.04 54.92 3.56
CA LEU A 7 -25.57 53.86 4.45
C LEU A 7 -25.72 52.48 3.79
N LEU A 8 -26.85 52.24 3.11
CA LEU A 8 -27.07 51.05 2.28
C LEU A 8 -26.10 50.97 1.09
N THR A 9 -25.82 52.09 0.43
CA THR A 9 -24.89 52.13 -0.72
C THR A 9 -23.45 51.86 -0.28
N ILE A 10 -23.03 52.40 0.87
CA ILE A 10 -21.71 52.17 1.47
C ILE A 10 -21.57 50.72 1.91
N SER A 11 -22.56 50.16 2.62
CA SER A 11 -22.55 48.74 3.03
C SER A 11 -22.55 47.78 1.84
N GLY A 12 -23.29 48.10 0.77
CA GLY A 12 -23.28 47.33 -0.48
C GLY A 12 -21.93 47.36 -1.19
N ALA A 13 -21.30 48.53 -1.27
CA ALA A 13 -19.98 48.70 -1.89
C ALA A 13 -18.87 47.98 -1.10
N PHE A 14 -18.87 48.09 0.24
CA PHE A 14 -17.92 47.36 1.08
C PHE A 14 -18.16 45.83 1.05
N GLY A 15 -19.42 45.39 1.04
CA GLY A 15 -19.77 43.97 0.89
C GLY A 15 -19.29 43.40 -0.44
N ALA A 16 -19.50 44.13 -1.53
CA ALA A 16 -19.02 43.74 -2.86
C ALA A 16 -17.48 43.72 -2.95
N ALA A 17 -16.80 44.70 -2.34
CA ALA A 17 -15.34 44.74 -2.29
C ALA A 17 -14.76 43.58 -1.47
N PHE A 18 -15.35 43.27 -0.31
CA PHE A 18 -14.94 42.13 0.52
C PHE A 18 -15.19 40.80 -0.19
N ALA A 19 -16.36 40.62 -0.81
CA ALA A 19 -16.66 39.44 -1.61
C ALA A 19 -15.70 39.30 -2.80
N GLY A 20 -15.38 40.40 -3.49
CA GLY A 20 -14.41 40.44 -4.59
C GLY A 20 -13.00 40.06 -4.14
N GLN A 21 -12.53 40.60 -3.01
CA GLN A 21 -11.22 40.24 -2.44
C GLN A 21 -11.18 38.78 -1.98
N TYR A 22 -12.21 38.31 -1.29
CA TYR A 22 -12.31 36.92 -0.83
C TYR A 22 -12.33 35.94 -2.01
N LEU A 23 -13.17 36.20 -3.02
CA LEU A 23 -13.24 35.38 -4.23
C LEU A 23 -11.92 35.44 -5.02
N GLY A 24 -11.31 36.62 -5.14
CA GLY A 24 -10.01 36.82 -5.77
C GLY A 24 -8.91 36.00 -5.09
N HIS A 25 -8.80 36.06 -3.76
CA HIS A 25 -7.85 35.25 -3.01
C HIS A 25 -8.13 33.75 -3.15
N LYS A 26 -9.41 33.32 -3.11
CA LYS A 26 -9.79 31.93 -3.28
C LYS A 26 -9.41 31.39 -4.66
N LEU A 27 -9.64 32.17 -5.71
CA LEU A 27 -9.30 31.79 -7.09
C LEU A 27 -7.79 31.76 -7.32
N THR A 28 -7.05 32.77 -6.84
CA THR A 28 -5.59 32.81 -6.91
C THR A 28 -4.98 31.62 -6.19
N ARG A 29 -5.42 31.34 -4.96
CA ARG A 29 -4.96 30.17 -4.19
C ARG A 29 -5.26 28.86 -4.92
N LYS A 30 -6.44 28.72 -5.54
CA LYS A 30 -6.78 27.54 -6.33
C LYS A 30 -5.83 27.36 -7.52
N ARG A 31 -5.54 28.44 -8.25
CA ARG A 31 -4.62 28.43 -9.40
C ARG A 31 -3.20 28.04 -8.97
N ASP A 32 -2.73 28.57 -7.85
CA ASP A 32 -1.38 28.29 -7.35
C ASP A 32 -1.25 26.83 -6.89
N ILE A 33 -2.27 26.28 -6.21
CA ILE A 33 -2.32 24.86 -5.85
C ILE A 33 -2.33 23.97 -7.10
N GLU A 34 -3.14 24.31 -8.11
CA GLU A 34 -3.20 23.55 -9.36
C GLU A 34 -1.85 23.57 -10.09
N LYS A 35 -1.18 24.72 -10.13
CA LYS A 35 0.17 24.86 -10.69
C LYS A 35 1.18 23.97 -9.94
N GLN A 36 1.20 24.05 -8.61
CA GLN A 36 2.09 23.21 -7.79
C GLN A 36 1.81 21.72 -8.01
N ASN A 37 0.54 21.30 -8.06
CA ASN A 37 0.18 19.91 -8.32
C ASN A 37 0.63 19.44 -9.71
N LYS A 38 0.54 20.30 -10.74
CA LYS A 38 1.06 19.99 -12.09
C LYS A 38 2.57 19.81 -12.07
N GLU A 39 3.29 20.70 -11.40
CA GLU A 39 4.75 20.60 -11.27
C GLU A 39 5.17 19.31 -10.56
N LYS A 40 4.48 18.94 -9.47
CA LYS A 40 4.73 17.66 -8.78
C LYS A 40 4.46 16.46 -9.69
N LEU A 41 3.32 16.47 -10.38
CA LEU A 41 2.93 15.38 -11.27
C LEU A 41 3.95 15.21 -12.39
N GLN A 42 4.31 16.29 -13.08
CA GLN A 42 5.20 16.27 -14.23
C GLN A 42 6.65 15.90 -13.87
N ASN A 43 7.17 16.46 -12.78
CA ASN A 43 8.61 16.35 -12.49
C ASN A 43 8.97 15.16 -11.61
N LEU A 44 8.06 14.65 -10.78
CA LEU A 44 8.34 13.54 -9.87
C LEU A 44 7.51 12.30 -10.17
N TYR A 45 6.19 12.44 -10.25
CA TYR A 45 5.29 11.30 -10.25
C TYR A 45 5.18 10.61 -11.62
N SER A 46 4.96 11.35 -12.71
CA SER A 46 4.83 10.80 -14.06
C SER A 46 6.08 10.09 -14.60
N PRO A 47 7.32 10.59 -14.39
CA PRO A 47 8.50 9.90 -14.90
C PRO A 47 8.81 8.56 -14.21
N LEU A 48 8.27 8.32 -13.01
CA LEU A 48 8.66 7.16 -12.18
C LEU A 48 7.53 6.17 -11.90
N VAL A 49 6.28 6.53 -12.16
CA VAL A 49 5.13 5.69 -11.80
C VAL A 49 5.21 4.29 -12.41
N TYR A 50 5.55 4.17 -13.70
CA TYR A 50 5.69 2.88 -14.36
C TYR A 50 6.93 2.12 -13.91
N LYS A 51 8.03 2.81 -13.57
CA LYS A 51 9.22 2.16 -13.00
C LYS A 51 8.92 1.48 -11.65
N ILE A 52 8.00 2.05 -10.86
CA ILE A 52 7.51 1.43 -9.62
C ILE A 52 6.63 0.21 -9.92
N VAL A 53 5.78 0.29 -10.94
CA VAL A 53 4.99 -0.86 -11.40
C VAL A 53 5.91 -1.98 -11.90
N ASP A 54 6.88 -1.66 -12.76
CA ASP A 54 7.89 -2.59 -13.27
C ASP A 54 8.64 -3.27 -12.12
N TYR A 55 8.99 -2.53 -11.07
CA TYR A 55 9.61 -3.10 -9.87
C TYR A 55 8.72 -4.15 -9.20
N ILE A 56 7.44 -3.84 -8.99
CA ILE A 56 6.48 -4.78 -8.39
C ILE A 56 6.35 -6.02 -9.28
N ASP A 57 6.21 -5.81 -10.58
CA ASP A 57 6.00 -6.86 -11.57
C ASP A 57 7.21 -7.80 -11.67
N ASN A 58 8.42 -7.25 -11.63
CA ASN A 58 9.65 -8.04 -11.69
C ASN A 58 9.89 -8.85 -10.40
N GLU A 59 9.53 -8.33 -9.22
CA GLU A 59 9.55 -9.14 -7.99
C GLU A 59 8.55 -10.31 -8.07
N CYS A 60 7.34 -10.05 -8.58
CA CYS A 60 6.32 -11.09 -8.74
C CYS A 60 6.74 -12.12 -9.79
N PHE A 61 7.30 -11.68 -10.91
CA PHE A 61 7.85 -12.56 -11.93
C PHE A 61 9.00 -13.42 -11.39
N ASN A 62 9.94 -12.82 -10.67
CA ASN A 62 11.02 -13.54 -10.00
C ASN A 62 10.48 -14.57 -8.98
N SER A 63 9.35 -14.29 -8.33
CA SER A 63 8.73 -15.24 -7.40
C SER A 63 8.22 -16.51 -8.07
N ASN A 64 7.69 -16.38 -9.29
CA ASN A 64 7.22 -17.51 -10.12
C ASN A 64 8.39 -18.32 -10.69
N LEU A 65 9.56 -17.69 -10.86
CA LEU A 65 10.79 -18.34 -11.33
C LEU A 65 11.70 -18.87 -10.21
N THR A 66 11.29 -18.79 -8.95
CA THR A 66 12.08 -19.28 -7.82
C THR A 66 11.38 -20.50 -7.23
N PRO A 67 12.07 -21.58 -6.87
CA PRO A 67 11.46 -22.65 -6.07
C PRO A 67 11.14 -22.09 -4.69
N ASN A 68 9.94 -22.37 -4.18
CA ASN A 68 9.59 -21.92 -2.85
C ASN A 68 10.15 -22.89 -1.82
N ASN A 69 11.31 -22.59 -1.22
CA ASN A 69 11.94 -23.45 -0.20
C ASN A 69 11.07 -23.66 1.07
N PHE A 70 9.96 -22.94 1.21
CA PHE A 70 9.00 -23.08 2.31
C PHE A 70 7.75 -23.89 1.92
N ILE A 71 7.64 -24.31 0.67
CA ILE A 71 6.64 -25.25 0.17
C ILE A 71 7.42 -26.49 -0.25
N ASP A 72 6.97 -27.68 0.15
CA ASP A 72 7.49 -28.93 -0.43
C ASP A 72 7.04 -29.02 -1.89
N GLU A 73 7.65 -28.21 -2.77
CA GLU A 73 7.42 -28.24 -4.20
C GLU A 73 8.07 -29.52 -4.77
N PRO A 74 7.33 -30.38 -5.49
CA PRO A 74 7.91 -31.58 -6.09
C PRO A 74 9.06 -31.20 -7.02
N GLU A 75 10.10 -32.06 -7.07
CA GLU A 75 11.38 -31.91 -7.81
C GLU A 75 11.27 -31.48 -9.28
N THR A 76 10.06 -31.43 -9.85
CA THR A 76 9.71 -30.78 -11.12
C THR A 76 10.07 -29.28 -11.20
N PHE A 77 10.28 -28.58 -10.08
CA PHE A 77 10.81 -27.20 -10.05
C PHE A 77 12.33 -27.11 -9.89
N ALA A 78 13.06 -28.21 -10.12
CA ALA A 78 14.50 -28.18 -10.30
C ALA A 78 14.82 -27.33 -11.55
N LEU A 79 15.03 -26.03 -11.33
CA LEU A 79 15.37 -25.08 -12.37
C LEU A 79 16.71 -25.46 -13.00
N ASP A 80 16.70 -25.60 -14.32
CA ASP A 80 17.91 -25.59 -15.12
C ASP A 80 18.69 -24.30 -14.83
N HIS A 81 20.02 -24.35 -14.75
CA HIS A 81 20.87 -23.20 -14.36
C HIS A 81 20.63 -21.93 -15.21
N LEU A 82 20.00 -22.08 -16.37
CA LEU A 82 19.57 -21.02 -17.30
C LEU A 82 18.46 -20.10 -16.75
N SER A 83 17.50 -20.59 -15.96
CA SER A 83 16.41 -19.75 -15.44
C SER A 83 16.82 -18.91 -14.23
N ILE A 84 17.82 -19.36 -13.48
CA ILE A 84 18.46 -18.56 -12.42
C ILE A 84 19.22 -17.36 -13.04
N GLN A 85 19.79 -17.52 -14.25
CA GLN A 85 20.47 -16.43 -14.97
C GLN A 85 19.53 -15.37 -15.55
N LEU A 86 18.23 -15.69 -15.71
CA LEU A 86 17.21 -14.77 -16.21
C LEU A 86 16.59 -13.88 -15.12
N LYS A 87 16.91 -14.11 -13.84
CA LYS A 87 16.41 -13.28 -12.75
C LYS A 87 16.92 -11.86 -12.86
N GLU A 88 15.99 -10.92 -13.00
CA GLU A 88 16.34 -9.51 -12.94
C GLU A 88 16.75 -9.12 -11.52
N ASN A 89 17.78 -8.28 -11.40
CA ASN A 89 18.18 -7.74 -10.11
C ASN A 89 17.25 -6.60 -9.69
N THR A 90 16.15 -6.94 -9.04
CA THR A 90 15.16 -5.97 -8.54
C THR A 90 15.73 -4.99 -7.52
N ASN A 91 16.83 -5.33 -6.84
CA ASN A 91 17.56 -4.38 -5.98
C ASN A 91 18.08 -3.18 -6.78
N ASP A 92 18.65 -3.40 -7.97
CA ASP A 92 19.21 -2.32 -8.79
C ASP A 92 18.09 -1.42 -9.31
N LEU A 93 16.97 -2.02 -9.72
CA LEU A 93 15.78 -1.29 -10.13
C LEU A 93 15.23 -0.43 -8.97
N PHE A 94 15.07 -1.01 -7.78
CA PHE A 94 14.59 -0.29 -6.61
C PHE A 94 15.56 0.82 -6.16
N ASN A 95 16.87 0.55 -6.15
CA ASN A 95 17.88 1.56 -5.83
C ASN A 95 17.90 2.69 -6.85
N SER A 96 17.63 2.39 -8.13
CA SER A 96 17.48 3.39 -9.17
C SER A 96 16.24 4.26 -8.94
N ILE A 97 15.11 3.68 -8.49
CA ILE A 97 13.91 4.44 -8.07
C ILE A 97 14.24 5.36 -6.89
N LEU A 98 14.95 4.87 -5.88
CA LEU A 98 15.35 5.69 -4.73
C LEU A 98 16.26 6.86 -5.16
N ALA A 99 17.22 6.61 -6.05
CA ALA A 99 18.08 7.67 -6.58
C ALA A 99 17.24 8.75 -7.31
N ASP A 100 16.32 8.32 -8.17
CA ASP A 100 15.42 9.22 -8.89
C ASP A 100 14.54 10.07 -7.96
N ILE A 101 13.97 9.46 -6.92
CA ILE A 101 13.19 10.18 -5.90
C ILE A 101 14.09 11.17 -5.16
N SER A 102 15.30 10.75 -4.77
CA SER A 102 16.26 11.58 -4.03
C SER A 102 16.59 12.89 -4.77
N GLU A 103 16.76 12.84 -6.09
CA GLU A 103 17.01 14.02 -6.94
C GLU A 103 15.81 14.97 -7.02
N LYS A 104 14.61 14.45 -6.78
CA LYS A 104 13.33 15.12 -7.03
C LYS A 104 12.53 15.36 -5.74
N LEU A 105 13.16 15.22 -4.57
CA LEU A 105 12.53 15.36 -3.24
C LEU A 105 11.85 16.73 -3.03
N ILE A 106 12.30 17.78 -3.72
CA ILE A 106 11.67 19.11 -3.64
C ILE A 106 10.19 19.10 -4.08
N TYR A 107 9.80 18.12 -4.90
CA TYR A 107 8.42 17.92 -5.36
C TYR A 107 7.64 16.92 -4.51
N ALA A 108 8.31 16.20 -3.61
CA ALA A 108 7.69 15.20 -2.76
C ALA A 108 6.84 15.87 -1.66
N ASN A 109 5.80 15.17 -1.23
CA ASN A 109 5.07 15.54 -0.02
C ASN A 109 5.71 14.90 1.22
N GLN A 110 5.26 15.29 2.41
CA GLN A 110 5.80 14.78 3.67
C GLN A 110 5.72 13.24 3.78
N ASN A 111 4.60 12.64 3.39
CA ASN A 111 4.42 11.19 3.46
C ASN A 111 5.45 10.45 2.59
N LEU A 112 5.68 10.92 1.36
CA LEU A 112 6.66 10.34 0.46
C LEU A 112 8.10 10.54 0.97
N ILE A 113 8.40 11.69 1.58
CA ILE A 113 9.71 11.93 2.20
C ILE A 113 9.95 10.93 3.35
N MET A 114 8.96 10.72 4.22
CA MET A 114 9.07 9.77 5.34
C MET A 114 9.25 8.34 4.84
N SER A 115 8.40 7.89 3.89
CA SER A 115 8.52 6.54 3.32
C SER A 115 9.85 6.36 2.58
N PHE A 116 10.36 7.39 1.91
CA PHE A 116 11.67 7.37 1.26
C PHE A 116 12.81 7.17 2.25
N GLU A 117 12.84 7.90 3.37
CA GLU A 117 13.91 7.75 4.36
C GLU A 117 13.87 6.37 5.05
N ILE A 118 12.68 5.83 5.30
CA ILE A 118 12.49 4.46 5.80
C ILE A 118 13.02 3.45 4.77
N ALA A 119 12.59 3.54 3.51
CA ALA A 119 13.02 2.65 2.44
C ALA A 119 14.53 2.73 2.15
N LYS A 120 15.12 3.92 2.25
CA LYS A 120 16.58 4.10 2.13
C LYS A 120 17.35 3.41 3.25
N LYS A 121 16.78 3.32 4.44
CA LYS A 121 17.40 2.65 5.60
C LYS A 121 17.20 1.13 5.57
N TYR A 122 15.99 0.67 5.28
CA TYR A 122 15.57 -0.72 5.46
C TYR A 122 15.32 -1.49 4.16
N GLY A 123 15.10 -0.80 3.05
CA GLY A 123 14.72 -1.40 1.76
C GLY A 123 15.88 -1.73 0.82
N LYS A 124 17.14 -1.70 1.28
CA LYS A 124 18.31 -1.87 0.41
C LYS A 124 18.51 -3.28 -0.13
N GLU A 125 18.04 -4.29 0.60
CA GLU A 125 18.32 -5.70 0.28
C GLU A 125 17.01 -6.49 0.30
N PHE A 126 16.44 -6.71 -0.89
CA PHE A 126 15.38 -7.67 -1.13
C PHE A 126 15.41 -8.06 -2.61
N ASN A 127 15.62 -9.35 -2.87
CA ASN A 127 15.50 -9.92 -4.19
C ASN A 127 14.93 -11.32 -3.99
N TYR A 128 13.74 -11.56 -4.56
CA TYR A 128 13.03 -12.81 -4.34
C TYR A 128 13.90 -14.03 -4.66
N GLY A 129 14.02 -14.94 -3.68
CA GLY A 129 14.73 -16.20 -3.88
C GLY A 129 16.25 -16.14 -3.85
N GLN A 130 16.85 -15.08 -3.29
CA GLN A 130 18.29 -15.08 -2.98
C GLN A 130 18.53 -15.52 -1.52
N GLU A 131 19.46 -16.45 -1.31
CA GLU A 131 19.80 -17.07 -0.01
C GLU A 131 20.29 -16.09 1.08
N LYS A 132 20.67 -14.85 0.73
CA LYS A 132 21.48 -14.01 1.60
C LYS A 132 20.74 -13.27 2.72
N ALA A 133 19.41 -13.33 2.79
CA ALA A 133 18.63 -12.56 3.76
C ALA A 133 17.96 -13.45 4.81
N THR A 134 18.09 -13.08 6.09
CA THR A 134 17.30 -13.67 7.15
C THR A 134 15.82 -13.28 6.98
N LEU A 135 14.89 -14.12 7.48
CA LEU A 135 13.44 -13.86 7.39
C LEU A 135 13.06 -12.44 7.87
N MET A 136 13.66 -11.96 8.97
CA MET A 136 13.42 -10.60 9.46
C MET A 136 13.95 -9.49 8.53
N ILE A 137 15.13 -9.67 7.92
CA ILE A 137 15.65 -8.69 6.95
C ILE A 137 14.72 -8.59 5.74
N ASN A 138 14.20 -9.73 5.27
CA ASN A 138 13.20 -9.76 4.20
C ASN A 138 11.91 -9.04 4.60
N ILE A 139 11.39 -9.24 5.81
CA ILE A 139 10.16 -8.58 6.27
C ILE A 139 10.30 -7.05 6.27
N TYR A 140 11.33 -6.49 6.90
CA TYR A 140 11.51 -5.04 6.96
C TYR A 140 11.78 -4.44 5.58
N SER A 141 12.56 -5.14 4.76
CA SER A 141 12.85 -4.69 3.40
C SER A 141 11.59 -4.68 2.55
N VAL A 142 10.86 -5.80 2.45
CA VAL A 142 9.58 -5.88 1.71
C VAL A 142 8.60 -4.82 2.19
N ARG A 143 8.42 -4.70 3.51
CA ARG A 143 7.52 -3.70 4.11
C ARG A 143 7.87 -2.30 3.61
N SER A 144 9.12 -1.87 3.80
CA SER A 144 9.53 -0.51 3.45
C SER A 144 9.42 -0.22 1.94
N ARG A 145 9.68 -1.23 1.09
CA ARG A 145 9.52 -1.12 -0.36
C ARG A 145 8.05 -0.99 -0.76
N MET A 146 7.17 -1.81 -0.17
CA MET A 146 5.73 -1.77 -0.44
C MET A 146 5.09 -0.49 0.11
N GLU A 147 5.52 0.01 1.27
CA GLU A 147 5.09 1.31 1.82
C GLU A 147 5.46 2.45 0.86
N LEU A 148 6.70 2.49 0.38
CA LEU A 148 7.14 3.51 -0.59
C LEU A 148 6.30 3.45 -1.87
N SER A 149 6.12 2.26 -2.44
CA SER A 149 5.33 2.05 -3.66
C SER A 149 3.87 2.46 -3.47
N SER A 150 3.25 2.04 -2.36
CA SER A 150 1.86 2.39 -2.00
C SER A 150 1.68 3.91 -1.86
N VAL A 151 2.57 4.57 -1.12
CA VAL A 151 2.54 6.03 -0.95
C VAL A 151 2.71 6.71 -2.31
N PHE A 152 3.64 6.26 -3.13
CA PHE A 152 3.88 6.87 -4.43
C PHE A 152 2.67 6.74 -5.37
N LEU A 153 2.14 5.53 -5.53
CA LEU A 153 0.98 5.24 -6.40
C LEU A 153 -0.27 6.00 -5.92
N SER A 154 -0.52 6.01 -4.61
CA SER A 154 -1.62 6.77 -4.00
C SER A 154 -1.54 8.27 -4.35
N GLN A 155 -0.36 8.87 -4.24
CA GLN A 155 -0.18 10.28 -4.57
C GLN A 155 -0.29 10.55 -6.06
N TYR A 156 0.23 9.67 -6.91
CA TYR A 156 0.07 9.76 -8.35
C TYR A 156 -1.42 9.81 -8.71
N LEU A 157 -2.21 8.84 -8.24
CA LEU A 157 -3.65 8.74 -8.49
C LEU A 157 -4.41 9.95 -7.92
N LYS A 158 -4.07 10.39 -6.71
CA LYS A 158 -4.69 11.56 -6.06
C LYS A 158 -4.43 12.85 -6.83
N LEU A 159 -3.19 13.11 -7.23
CA LEU A 159 -2.83 14.32 -8.00
C LEU A 159 -3.56 14.35 -9.32
N ASN A 160 -3.56 13.23 -10.03
CA ASN A 160 -4.25 13.07 -11.29
C ASN A 160 -5.77 13.30 -11.18
N LYS A 161 -6.40 12.78 -10.13
CA LYS A 161 -7.82 13.04 -9.82
C LYS A 161 -8.09 14.52 -9.54
N GLN A 162 -7.19 15.19 -8.81
CA GLN A 162 -7.31 16.62 -8.52
C GLN A 162 -7.16 17.49 -9.77
N LEU A 163 -6.26 17.10 -10.69
CA LEU A 163 -5.99 17.81 -11.94
C LEU A 163 -6.96 17.45 -13.06
N LYS A 164 -7.74 16.36 -12.92
CA LYS A 164 -8.63 15.81 -13.95
C LYS A 164 -7.87 15.45 -15.24
N THR A 165 -6.65 14.95 -15.10
CA THR A 165 -5.73 14.66 -16.22
C THR A 165 -5.64 13.17 -16.55
N LEU A 166 -6.14 12.28 -15.68
CA LEU A 166 -6.01 10.85 -15.86
C LEU A 166 -7.05 10.32 -16.83
N SER A 167 -6.60 9.56 -17.83
CA SER A 167 -7.51 8.72 -18.61
C SER A 167 -7.98 7.54 -17.76
N LYS A 168 -9.18 7.05 -18.04
CA LYS A 168 -9.71 5.86 -17.36
C LYS A 168 -8.78 4.64 -17.53
N ALA A 169 -8.18 4.48 -18.71
CA ALA A 169 -7.26 3.39 -18.99
C ALA A 169 -6.04 3.39 -18.06
N ILE A 170 -5.37 4.55 -17.89
CA ILE A 170 -4.21 4.65 -16.98
C ILE A 170 -4.65 4.47 -15.53
N GLN A 171 -5.85 4.94 -15.17
CA GLN A 171 -6.39 4.70 -13.84
C GLN A 171 -6.58 3.22 -13.55
N ASP A 172 -7.24 2.49 -14.45
CA ASP A 172 -7.53 1.06 -14.28
C ASP A 172 -6.21 0.25 -14.22
N GLU A 173 -5.20 0.65 -15.00
CA GLU A 173 -3.86 0.04 -15.03
C GLU A 173 -3.09 0.23 -13.71
N LEU A 174 -3.19 1.41 -13.07
CA LEU A 174 -2.43 1.74 -11.87
C LEU A 174 -3.15 1.39 -10.55
N GLU A 175 -4.48 1.28 -10.57
CA GLU A 175 -5.26 0.88 -9.39
C GLU A 175 -4.95 -0.56 -8.97
N GLY A 176 -4.67 -1.46 -9.92
CA GLY A 176 -4.32 -2.86 -9.63
C GLY A 176 -3.03 -2.99 -8.80
N PRO A 177 -1.88 -2.51 -9.31
CA PRO A 177 -0.62 -2.47 -8.56
C PRO A 177 -0.76 -1.73 -7.23
N TYR A 178 -1.51 -0.61 -7.18
CA TYR A 178 -1.75 0.09 -5.93
C TYR A 178 -2.51 -0.79 -4.92
N PHE A 179 -3.62 -1.41 -5.34
CA PHE A 179 -4.38 -2.33 -4.50
C PHE A 179 -3.50 -3.48 -3.99
N TYR A 180 -2.70 -4.07 -4.87
CA TYR A 180 -1.77 -5.13 -4.50
C TYR A 180 -0.81 -4.69 -3.39
N THR A 181 -0.20 -3.50 -3.49
CA THR A 181 0.68 -3.00 -2.41
C THR A 181 -0.05 -2.88 -1.07
N LEU A 182 -1.33 -2.48 -1.07
CA LEU A 182 -2.12 -2.37 0.16
C LEU A 182 -2.40 -3.75 0.77
N VAL A 183 -2.71 -4.76 -0.05
CA VAL A 183 -2.93 -6.14 0.41
C VAL A 183 -1.67 -6.69 1.07
N VAL A 184 -0.50 -6.53 0.44
CA VAL A 184 0.78 -6.97 1.03
C VAL A 184 1.04 -6.26 2.36
N LEU A 185 0.78 -4.97 2.46
CA LEU A 185 0.93 -4.23 3.72
C LEU A 185 -0.01 -4.74 4.81
N ILE A 186 -1.28 -5.01 4.49
CA ILE A 186 -2.23 -5.59 5.45
C ILE A 186 -1.72 -6.93 5.97
N LEU A 187 -1.27 -7.83 5.08
CA LEU A 187 -0.72 -9.12 5.49
C LEU A 187 0.51 -8.96 6.41
N LEU A 188 1.39 -7.99 6.14
CA LEU A 188 2.55 -7.69 6.97
C LEU A 188 2.18 -7.08 8.33
N HIS A 189 1.14 -6.23 8.39
CA HIS A 189 0.63 -5.67 9.64
C HIS A 189 -0.04 -6.75 10.51
N MET A 190 -0.68 -7.72 9.87
CA MET A 190 -1.29 -8.89 10.50
C MET A 190 -0.29 -10.00 10.84
N HIS A 191 1.02 -9.77 10.64
CA HIS A 191 2.06 -10.77 10.88
C HIS A 191 1.93 -12.07 10.06
N LEU A 192 1.10 -12.08 9.01
CA LEU A 192 0.91 -13.18 8.05
C LEU A 192 2.07 -13.24 7.05
N PHE A 193 3.31 -13.31 7.56
CA PHE A 193 4.53 -13.14 6.76
C PHE A 193 4.70 -14.20 5.67
N SER A 194 4.29 -15.44 5.94
CA SER A 194 4.36 -16.50 4.92
C SER A 194 3.47 -16.15 3.74
N ILE A 195 2.23 -15.72 3.99
CA ILE A 195 1.30 -15.30 2.93
C ILE A 195 1.84 -14.06 2.21
N ALA A 196 2.26 -13.05 2.98
CA ALA A 196 2.78 -11.79 2.44
C ALA A 196 3.97 -12.00 1.51
N ILE A 197 4.96 -12.79 1.92
CA ILE A 197 6.24 -12.89 1.19
C ILE A 197 6.22 -14.07 0.23
N ASN A 198 5.71 -15.23 0.63
CA ASN A 198 5.88 -16.47 -0.15
C ASN A 198 4.73 -16.74 -1.13
N TYR A 199 3.52 -16.23 -0.86
CA TYR A 199 2.34 -16.52 -1.69
C TYR A 199 1.83 -15.32 -2.45
N SER A 200 1.82 -14.12 -1.85
CA SER A 200 1.20 -12.94 -2.48
C SER A 200 1.88 -12.50 -3.77
N PHE A 201 3.21 -12.59 -3.85
CA PHE A 201 3.96 -12.28 -5.06
C PHE A 201 3.62 -13.19 -6.23
N ARG A 202 3.31 -14.46 -5.96
CA ARG A 202 2.87 -15.43 -6.97
C ARG A 202 1.41 -15.23 -7.37
N ALA A 203 0.60 -14.80 -6.41
CA ALA A 203 -0.83 -14.59 -6.58
C ALA A 203 -1.18 -13.16 -7.02
N LYS A 204 -0.21 -12.30 -7.38
CA LYS A 204 -0.45 -10.88 -7.71
C LYS A 204 -1.56 -10.71 -8.75
N ASP A 205 -1.50 -11.44 -9.86
CA ASP A 205 -2.50 -11.32 -10.93
C ASP A 205 -3.89 -11.79 -10.48
N LEU A 206 -3.97 -12.83 -9.64
CA LEU A 206 -5.22 -13.31 -9.05
C LEU A 206 -5.80 -12.28 -8.07
N ILE A 207 -4.97 -11.68 -7.21
CA ILE A 207 -5.36 -10.61 -6.27
C ILE A 207 -5.90 -9.39 -7.04
N VAL A 208 -5.20 -8.96 -8.10
CA VAL A 208 -5.62 -7.82 -8.93
C VAL A 208 -6.91 -8.14 -9.68
N SER A 209 -7.07 -9.37 -10.17
CA SER A 209 -8.29 -9.81 -10.84
C SER A 209 -9.48 -9.88 -9.89
N ALA A 210 -9.28 -10.35 -8.65
CA ALA A 210 -10.28 -10.37 -7.59
C ALA A 210 -10.75 -8.95 -7.21
N PHE A 211 -9.83 -7.98 -7.20
CA PHE A 211 -10.17 -6.55 -7.10
C PHE A 211 -11.00 -6.05 -8.29
N GLY A 212 -10.77 -6.60 -9.48
CA GLY A 212 -11.60 -6.31 -10.67
C GLY A 212 -13.08 -6.64 -10.48
N ILE A 213 -13.40 -7.65 -9.65
CA ILE A 213 -14.79 -8.04 -9.32
C ILE A 213 -15.43 -7.00 -8.39
N ASP A 214 -14.75 -6.64 -7.30
CA ASP A 214 -15.24 -5.65 -6.35
C ASP A 214 -14.25 -4.50 -6.15
N LYS A 215 -14.49 -3.40 -6.87
CA LYS A 215 -13.74 -2.16 -6.74
C LYS A 215 -13.91 -1.48 -5.38
N SER A 216 -14.89 -1.87 -4.56
CA SER A 216 -15.07 -1.34 -3.20
C SER A 216 -13.92 -1.74 -2.26
N LEU A 217 -13.26 -2.88 -2.54
CA LEU A 217 -12.13 -3.40 -1.78
C LEU A 217 -10.98 -2.40 -1.68
N LEU A 218 -10.76 -1.57 -2.70
CA LEU A 218 -9.69 -0.57 -2.67
C LEU A 218 -9.86 0.42 -1.51
N LYS A 219 -11.07 0.94 -1.29
CA LYS A 219 -11.33 1.87 -0.18
C LYS A 219 -11.23 1.18 1.18
N LYS A 220 -11.64 -0.08 1.27
CA LYS A 220 -11.50 -0.89 2.49
C LYS A 220 -10.01 -1.07 2.83
N ALA A 221 -9.21 -1.47 1.85
CA ALA A 221 -7.76 -1.64 2.00
C ALA A 221 -7.06 -0.32 2.39
N GLU A 222 -7.39 0.80 1.71
CA GLU A 222 -6.86 2.12 2.07
C GLU A 222 -7.19 2.53 3.52
N SER A 223 -8.39 2.18 4.00
CA SER A 223 -8.82 2.48 5.35
C SER A 223 -8.08 1.61 6.37
N LEU A 224 -7.94 0.32 6.08
CA LEU A 224 -7.24 -0.64 6.94
C LEU A 224 -5.77 -0.26 7.13
N VAL A 225 -5.04 0.00 6.06
CA VAL A 225 -3.63 0.41 6.14
C VAL A 225 -3.46 1.67 6.99
N LYS A 226 -4.32 2.69 6.81
CA LYS A 226 -4.27 3.91 7.63
C LYS A 226 -4.54 3.66 9.11
N ARG A 227 -5.45 2.74 9.44
CA ARG A 227 -5.74 2.39 10.83
C ARG A 227 -4.56 1.64 11.46
N HIS A 228 -3.99 0.68 10.74
CA HIS A 228 -2.76 -0.01 11.14
C HIS A 228 -1.59 0.95 11.36
N GLU A 229 -1.39 1.93 10.48
CA GLU A 229 -0.38 2.98 10.65
C GLU A 229 -0.65 3.86 11.88
N TYR A 230 -1.91 4.17 12.18
CA TYR A 230 -2.28 4.95 13.34
C TYR A 230 -1.97 4.21 14.64
N GLU A 231 -2.40 2.95 14.76
CA GLU A 231 -2.16 2.12 15.96
C GLU A 231 -0.66 1.88 16.20
N ASN A 232 0.13 1.65 15.14
CA ASN A 232 1.59 1.47 15.26
C ASN A 232 2.33 2.75 15.72
N ASN A 233 1.74 3.93 15.54
CA ASN A 233 2.35 5.22 15.87
C ASN A 233 1.77 5.86 17.14
N SER A 234 0.64 5.38 17.66
CA SER A 234 0.09 5.87 18.92
C SER A 234 0.87 5.29 20.10
N LEU A 235 1.59 6.13 20.82
CA LEU A 235 2.33 5.78 22.05
C LEU A 235 1.41 5.59 23.28
N ASP A 236 0.09 5.71 23.11
CA ASP A 236 -0.87 5.61 24.22
C ASP A 236 -1.17 4.14 24.51
N GLU A 237 -0.83 3.68 25.71
CA GLU A 237 -1.10 2.34 26.30
C GLU A 237 -2.59 1.92 26.34
N PHE A 238 -3.51 2.65 25.68
CA PHE A 238 -4.96 2.56 25.91
C PHE A 238 -5.79 1.92 24.78
N SER A 239 -5.21 1.21 23.80
CA SER A 239 -5.98 0.75 22.63
C SER A 239 -5.93 -0.75 22.30
N SER A 240 -5.74 -1.67 23.25
CA SER A 240 -5.86 -3.12 22.97
C SER A 240 -7.15 -3.46 22.19
N GLN A 241 -8.26 -2.82 22.56
CA GLN A 241 -9.56 -2.99 21.92
C GLN A 241 -9.65 -2.41 20.49
N ARG A 242 -8.97 -1.30 20.17
CA ARG A 242 -8.96 -0.78 18.78
C ARG A 242 -8.01 -1.55 17.89
N SER A 243 -6.89 -2.02 18.46
CA SER A 243 -6.00 -2.95 17.78
C SER A 243 -6.77 -4.22 17.40
N GLU A 244 -7.56 -4.79 18.32
CA GLU A 244 -8.44 -5.93 18.06
C GLU A 244 -9.48 -5.66 16.96
N GLU A 245 -10.15 -4.50 16.96
CA GLU A 245 -11.12 -4.14 15.91
C GLU A 245 -10.47 -4.08 14.52
N VAL A 246 -9.29 -3.48 14.41
CA VAL A 246 -8.56 -3.38 13.14
C VAL A 246 -8.09 -4.75 12.65
N VAL A 247 -7.70 -5.64 13.56
CA VAL A 247 -7.35 -7.04 13.27
C VAL A 247 -8.56 -7.80 12.74
N VAL A 248 -9.71 -7.74 13.44
CA VAL A 248 -10.95 -8.40 13.00
C VAL A 248 -11.38 -7.91 11.62
N ASP A 249 -11.39 -6.60 11.39
CA ASP A 249 -11.74 -6.03 10.09
C ASP A 249 -10.75 -6.44 8.99
N SER A 250 -9.47 -6.68 9.34
CA SER A 250 -8.48 -7.18 8.40
C SER A 250 -8.76 -8.62 7.99
N TYR A 251 -9.12 -9.49 8.94
CA TYR A 251 -9.55 -10.86 8.63
C TYR A 251 -10.82 -10.88 7.75
N VAL A 252 -11.80 -10.04 8.06
CA VAL A 252 -13.02 -9.91 7.22
C VAL A 252 -12.67 -9.46 5.80
N PHE A 253 -11.80 -8.47 5.66
CA PHE A 253 -11.33 -8.02 4.35
C PHE A 253 -10.59 -9.12 3.58
N LEU A 254 -9.72 -9.89 4.25
CA LEU A 254 -8.99 -10.99 3.64
C LEU A 254 -9.96 -12.11 3.20
N ASP A 255 -10.98 -12.43 4.00
CA ASP A 255 -12.01 -13.41 3.62
C ASP A 255 -12.78 -12.95 2.38
N GLU A 256 -13.24 -11.70 2.33
CA GLU A 256 -13.89 -11.11 1.14
C GLU A 256 -12.98 -11.18 -0.10
N LEU A 257 -11.70 -10.86 0.03
CA LEU A 257 -10.73 -10.94 -1.06
C LEU A 257 -10.55 -12.39 -1.53
N ILE A 258 -10.38 -13.34 -0.61
CA ILE A 258 -10.19 -14.76 -0.93
C ILE A 258 -11.44 -15.32 -1.62
N ASN A 259 -12.64 -14.99 -1.15
CA ASN A 259 -13.89 -15.38 -1.82
C ASN A 259 -13.92 -14.93 -3.30
N ASN A 260 -13.44 -13.70 -3.58
CA ASN A 260 -13.33 -13.21 -4.95
C ASN A 260 -12.23 -13.92 -5.75
N MET A 261 -11.12 -14.31 -5.11
CA MET A 261 -10.06 -15.09 -5.74
C MET A 261 -10.54 -16.50 -6.09
N GLU A 262 -11.25 -17.18 -5.19
CA GLU A 262 -11.83 -18.52 -5.42
C GLU A 262 -12.81 -18.54 -6.59
N TYR A 263 -13.63 -17.49 -6.72
CA TYR A 263 -14.53 -17.37 -7.87
C TYR A 263 -13.79 -17.33 -9.21
N LEU A 264 -12.56 -16.83 -9.24
CA LEU A 264 -11.73 -16.70 -10.43
C LEU A 264 -10.77 -17.87 -10.64
N ASP A 265 -10.56 -18.71 -9.63
CA ASP A 265 -9.60 -19.81 -9.68
C ASP A 265 -10.14 -21.01 -10.46
N ILE A 266 -10.32 -20.81 -11.77
CA ILE A 266 -10.87 -21.80 -12.71
C ILE A 266 -9.90 -22.99 -12.90
N GLN A 267 -8.63 -22.84 -12.50
CA GLN A 267 -7.58 -23.85 -12.70
C GLN A 267 -7.19 -24.61 -11.42
N ASP A 268 -7.88 -24.37 -10.31
CA ASP A 268 -7.60 -25.02 -9.02
C ASP A 268 -6.13 -24.81 -8.60
N SER A 269 -5.66 -23.57 -8.65
CA SER A 269 -4.27 -23.18 -8.39
C SER A 269 -3.79 -23.42 -6.95
N GLU A 270 -4.63 -24.01 -6.09
CA GLU A 270 -4.51 -24.18 -4.63
C GLU A 270 -4.25 -22.87 -3.86
N SER A 271 -4.06 -21.73 -4.53
CA SER A 271 -3.62 -20.50 -3.90
C SER A 271 -4.63 -19.94 -2.89
N PRO A 272 -5.94 -19.82 -3.20
CA PRO A 272 -6.91 -19.30 -2.23
C PRO A 272 -7.15 -20.24 -1.05
N SER A 273 -7.16 -21.56 -1.28
CA SER A 273 -7.35 -22.56 -0.22
C SER A 273 -6.15 -22.60 0.74
N ILE A 274 -4.93 -22.46 0.21
CA ILE A 274 -3.72 -22.31 1.03
C ILE A 274 -3.79 -21.03 1.88
N TRP A 275 -4.23 -19.90 1.31
CA TRP A 275 -4.40 -18.66 2.08
C TRP A 275 -5.37 -18.86 3.24
N ARG A 276 -6.51 -19.53 3.01
CA ARG A 276 -7.46 -19.84 4.10
C ARG A 276 -6.82 -20.70 5.19
N SER A 277 -6.13 -21.78 4.81
CA SER A 277 -5.49 -22.66 5.79
C SER A 277 -4.49 -21.90 6.65
N LEU A 278 -3.62 -21.10 6.03
CA LEU A 278 -2.58 -20.35 6.73
C LEU A 278 -3.16 -19.24 7.62
N ILE A 279 -4.23 -18.57 7.20
CA ILE A 279 -4.94 -17.57 8.01
C ILE A 279 -5.60 -18.24 9.22
N GLU A 280 -6.25 -19.38 9.01
CA GLU A 280 -6.91 -20.13 10.09
C GLU A 280 -5.91 -20.68 11.10
N GLU A 281 -4.79 -21.22 10.63
CA GLU A 281 -3.69 -21.69 11.48
C GLU A 281 -3.13 -20.57 12.36
N ASP A 282 -2.93 -19.37 11.80
CA ASP A 282 -2.43 -18.21 12.54
C ASP A 282 -3.46 -17.74 13.57
N ARG A 283 -4.75 -17.66 13.19
CA ARG A 283 -5.84 -17.32 14.10
C ARG A 283 -5.91 -18.27 15.31
N ILE A 284 -5.86 -19.59 15.07
CA ILE A 284 -5.87 -20.60 16.14
C ILE A 284 -4.65 -20.45 17.05
N LYS A 285 -3.49 -20.10 16.47
CA LYS A 285 -2.26 -19.89 17.24
C LYS A 285 -2.35 -18.65 18.13
N GLU A 286 -2.92 -17.55 17.63
CA GLU A 286 -3.16 -16.34 18.43
C GLU A 286 -4.15 -16.62 19.57
N GLU A 287 -5.26 -17.30 19.29
CA GLU A 287 -6.24 -17.71 20.31
C GLU A 287 -5.58 -18.56 21.40
N LYS A 288 -4.77 -19.55 21.01
CA LYS A 288 -4.04 -20.40 21.96
C LYS A 288 -3.02 -19.61 22.79
N GLN A 289 -2.28 -18.67 22.19
CA GLN A 289 -1.35 -17.82 22.92
C GLN A 289 -2.05 -16.95 23.96
N LEU A 290 -3.23 -16.43 23.62
CA LEU A 290 -4.07 -15.69 24.55
C LEU A 290 -4.58 -16.57 25.69
N GLU A 291 -5.06 -17.78 25.39
CA GLU A 291 -5.47 -18.76 26.40
C GLU A 291 -4.31 -19.14 27.33
N ASP A 292 -3.12 -19.43 26.78
CA ASP A 292 -1.92 -19.77 27.56
C ASP A 292 -1.48 -18.60 28.45
N PHE A 293 -1.55 -17.35 27.93
CA PHE A 293 -1.29 -16.14 28.71
C PHE A 293 -2.29 -15.99 29.88
N LEU A 294 -3.59 -16.10 29.59
CA LEU A 294 -4.64 -16.01 30.63
C LEU A 294 -4.48 -17.13 31.67
N ASN A 295 -4.20 -18.36 31.24
CA ASN A 295 -3.97 -19.49 32.16
C ASN A 295 -2.71 -19.31 33.01
N HIS A 296 -1.66 -18.67 32.48
CA HIS A 296 -0.43 -18.41 33.24
C HIS A 296 -0.63 -17.30 34.28
N TYR A 297 -1.41 -16.25 33.99
CA TYR A 297 -1.57 -15.11 34.89
C TYR A 297 -2.78 -15.18 35.81
N VAL A 298 -3.87 -15.86 35.40
CA VAL A 298 -5.08 -16.01 36.23
C VAL A 298 -4.90 -17.12 37.29
N ASN A 299 -4.02 -18.10 37.08
CA ASN A 299 -3.75 -19.17 38.05
C ASN A 299 -2.59 -18.88 39.02
N ILE A 300 -2.00 -17.68 39.02
CA ILE A 300 -0.96 -17.29 40.00
C ILE A 300 -1.56 -16.77 41.32
N ASP A 301 -2.87 -16.47 41.36
CA ASP A 301 -3.58 -16.01 42.56
C ASP A 301 -4.57 -17.04 43.16
N SER A 302 -4.43 -18.35 42.84
CA SER A 302 -5.19 -19.45 43.45
C SER A 302 -4.28 -20.46 44.18
#